data_AF-A0A662DB18-F1
#
_entry.id   AF-A0A662DB18-F1
#
_cell.length_a   1.000
_cell.length_b   1.000
_cell.length_c   1.000
_cell.angle_alpha   90.00
_cell.angle_beta   90.00
_cell.angle_gamma   90.00
#
_symmetry.space_group_name_H-M   'P 1'
#
loop_
_entity.id
_entity.type
_entity.pdbx_description
1 polymer ?
#
loop_
_entity_poly.entity_id
_entity_poly.type
_entity_poly.pdbx_seq_one_letter_code
_entity_poly.pdbx_strand_id
1 'polypeptide(L)' 'MKRTVQNIIDVKGSDVWSIDADASVFEALEFMADKNIGAVIVVHGGE' A
#
# COMPACT_ATOMS: atom_id res chain seq x y z
N MET A 1 -27.80 -2.96 -9.57
CA MET A 1 -26.74 -1.94 -9.76
C MET A 1 -25.40 -2.63 -9.54
N LYS A 2 -24.54 -2.77 -10.57
CA LYS A 2 -23.22 -3.42 -10.41
C LYS A 2 -22.24 -2.40 -9.83
N ARG A 3 -21.59 -2.73 -8.72
CA ARG A 3 -20.46 -1.96 -8.18
C ARG A 3 -19.18 -2.47 -8.82
N THR A 4 -18.47 -1.61 -9.54
CA THR A 4 -17.19 -1.98 -10.19
C THR A 4 -16.01 -1.67 -9.27
N VAL A 5 -14.84 -2.22 -9.59
CA VAL A 5 -13.58 -1.88 -8.89
C VAL A 5 -13.31 -0.37 -8.97
N GLN A 6 -13.55 0.24 -10.14
CA GLN A 6 -13.42 1.69 -10.33
C GLN A 6 -14.24 2.46 -9.29
N ASN A 7 -15.51 2.08 -9.10
CA ASN A 7 -16.37 2.78 -8.13
C ASN A 7 -15.92 2.63 -6.67
N ILE A 8 -15.17 1.57 -6.34
CA ILE A 8 -14.60 1.40 -5.00
C ILE A 8 -13.41 2.33 -4.84
N ILE A 9 -12.53 2.38 -5.83
CA ILE A 9 -11.33 3.23 -5.82
C ILE A 9 -11.71 4.72 -5.82
N ASP A 10 -12.73 5.12 -6.58
CA ASP A 10 -13.22 6.50 -6.62
C ASP A 10 -13.63 7.03 -5.23
N VAL A 11 -14.08 6.13 -4.34
CA VAL A 11 -14.46 6.47 -2.96
C VAL A 11 -13.30 6.27 -1.98
N LYS A 12 -12.47 5.24 -2.15
CA LYS A 12 -11.35 4.91 -1.24
C LYS A 12 -10.14 5.83 -1.42
N GLY A 13 -9.96 6.39 -2.62
CA GLY A 13 -8.73 7.04 -3.06
C GLY A 13 -7.77 6.09 -3.78
N SER A 14 -6.88 6.65 -4.59
CA SER A 14 -5.93 5.90 -5.42
C SER A 14 -4.53 5.77 -4.80
N ASP A 15 -4.38 6.08 -3.51
CA ASP A 15 -3.10 5.96 -2.81
C ASP A 15 -2.62 4.50 -2.75
N VAL A 16 -1.35 4.32 -3.07
CA VAL A 16 -0.61 3.06 -3.01
C VAL A 16 0.63 3.29 -2.15
N TRP A 17 0.83 2.43 -1.16
CA TRP A 17 2.00 2.46 -0.30
C TRP A 17 2.95 1.33 -0.70
N SER A 18 4.19 1.67 -1.00
CA SER A 18 5.26 0.73 -1.33
C SER A 18 6.46 0.89 -0.42
N ILE A 19 7.26 -0.16 -0.31
CA ILE A 19 8.56 -0.19 0.36
C ILE A 19 9.59 -0.81 -0.58
N ASP A 20 10.86 -0.40 -0.43
CA ASP A 20 11.95 -0.99 -1.18
C ASP A 20 12.16 -2.47 -0.77
N ALA A 21 12.53 -3.31 -1.72
CA ALA A 21 12.75 -4.74 -1.50
C ALA A 21 13.94 -5.06 -0.60
N ASP A 22 14.91 -4.14 -0.49
CA ASP A 22 16.05 -4.28 0.40
C ASP A 22 15.75 -3.78 1.83
N ALA A 23 14.57 -3.19 2.06
CA ALA A 23 14.16 -2.76 3.39
C ALA A 23 13.96 -3.96 4.34
N SER A 24 14.29 -3.75 5.61
CA SER A 24 14.10 -4.77 6.64
C SER A 24 12.63 -5.00 6.96
N VAL A 25 12.32 -6.19 7.46
CA VAL A 25 10.96 -6.53 7.94
C VAL A 25 10.51 -5.58 9.06
N PHE A 26 11.44 -5.09 9.89
CA PHE A 26 11.12 -4.16 10.96
C PHE A 26 10.64 -2.81 10.41
N GLU A 27 11.36 -2.24 9.44
CA GLU A 27 10.96 -0.99 8.76
C GLU A 27 9.61 -1.16 8.05
N ALA A 28 9.35 -2.32 7.44
CA ALA A 28 8.04 -2.61 6.85
C ALA A 28 6.92 -2.61 7.91
N LEU A 29 7.15 -3.17 9.09
CA LEU A 29 6.18 -3.19 10.19
C LEU A 29 5.95 -1.80 10.79
N GLU A 30 7.00 -1.01 11.00
CA GLU A 30 6.87 0.39 11.44
C GLU A 30 6.06 1.21 10.42
N PHE A 31 6.39 1.09 9.13
CA PHE A 31 5.67 1.79 8.07
C PHE A 31 4.19 1.37 7.98
N MET A 32 3.90 0.08 8.13
CA MET A 32 2.52 -0.42 8.17
C MET A 32 1.75 0.10 9.40
N ALA A 33 2.39 0.21 10.56
CA ALA A 33 1.80 0.79 11.76
C ALA A 33 1.50 2.28 11.60
N ASP A 34 2.46 3.06 11.06
CA ASP A 34 2.33 4.49 10.83
C ASP A 34 1.18 4.83 9.86
N LYS A 35 1.01 4.02 8.80
CA LYS A 35 -0.09 4.17 7.83
C LYS A 35 -1.38 3.51 8.28
N ASN A 36 -1.36 2.74 9.36
CA ASN A 36 -2.46 1.91 9.85
C ASN A 36 -3.02 0.98 8.76
N ILE A 37 -2.13 0.25 8.08
CA ILE A 37 -2.45 -0.71 7.01
C ILE A 37 -1.92 -2.11 7.33
N GLY A 38 -2.56 -3.13 6.77
CA GLY A 38 -2.15 -4.53 6.95
C GLY A 38 -1.38 -5.13 5.78
N ALA A 39 -1.10 -4.35 4.73
CA ALA A 39 -0.39 -4.80 3.54
C ALA A 39 0.34 -3.62 2.87
N VAL A 40 1.51 -3.90 2.29
CA VAL A 40 2.37 -2.95 1.57
C VAL A 40 2.89 -3.61 0.29
N ILE A 41 3.08 -2.84 -0.78
CA ILE A 41 3.69 -3.33 -2.02
C ILE A 41 5.21 -3.30 -1.89
N VAL A 42 5.90 -4.32 -2.38
CA VAL A 42 7.37 -4.37 -2.42
C VAL A 42 7.85 -4.11 -3.83
N VAL A 43 8.73 -3.12 -4.01
CA VAL A 43 9.25 -2.67 -5.31
C VAL A 43 10.79 -2.59 -5.26
N HIS A 44 11.45 -2.72 -6.42
CA HIS A 44 12.91 -2.54 -6.51
C HIS A 44 13.22 -1.17 -7.12
N GLY A 45 14.06 -0.36 -6.48
CA GLY A 45 14.51 0.91 -7.05
C GLY A 45 13.56 2.08 -6.85
N GLY A 46 12.62 1.97 -5.91
CA GLY A 46 11.82 3.09 -5.43
C GLY A 46 10.74 3.62 -6.37
N GLU A 47 10.01 2.75 -7.09
CA GLU A 47 8.65 3.04 -7.62
C GLU A 47 7.72 1.85 -7.47
#